data_AF-A0A7S0D7W1-F1
#
_entry.id   AF-A0A7S0D7W1-F1
#
_cell.length_a   1.000
_cell.length_b   1.000
_cell.length_c   1.000
_cell.angle_alpha   90.00
_cell.angle_beta   90.00
_cell.angle_gamma   90.00
#
_symmetry.space_group_name_H-M   'P 1'
#
loop_
_entity.id
_entity.type
_entity.pdbx_description
1 polymer ?
#
loop_
_entity_poly.entity_id
_entity_poly.type
_entity_poly.pdbx_seq_one_letter_code
_entity_poly.pdbx_strand_id
1 'polypeptide(L)'
;MCVSEQKQKKLSAPFVGRRGGMGDGAEVYLDDINKPRQEYYFKPPAFVQRFLERSLHDVRDMEIAWLYWNIITTMYPALIAIWTVLPASNLIGAAYLVGFNVLYMQRFILAMHYSTHKRLFKKEAFFGLADYVNRFNIVLVAPVFGIPCNTYWLHHVVMHHVDNNEWNKDLSATEAYQRDNFLHWMVYWVRFMAGSWVELPYYAFKRRRWDLFAGCAVGM
;
A
#
# COMPACT_ATOMS: atom_id res chain seq x y z
N MET A 1 -19.60 -23.03 36.31
CA MET A 1 -18.54 -23.57 35.44
C MET A 1 -17.81 -22.40 34.80
N CYS A 2 -16.56 -22.15 35.22
CA CYS A 2 -15.77 -21.01 34.75
C CYS A 2 -15.28 -21.33 33.33
N VAL A 3 -15.85 -20.66 32.34
CA VAL A 3 -15.38 -20.75 30.95
C VAL A 3 -13.99 -20.07 30.92
N SER A 4 -12.96 -20.79 30.48
CA SER A 4 -11.60 -20.25 30.45
C SER A 4 -11.53 -18.93 29.66
N GLU A 5 -10.70 -17.98 30.10
CA GLU A 5 -10.54 -16.66 29.44
C GLU A 5 -10.26 -16.76 27.94
N GLN A 6 -9.56 -17.82 27.50
CA GLN A 6 -9.32 -18.09 26.08
C GLN A 6 -10.59 -18.43 25.30
N LYS A 7 -11.54 -19.13 25.92
CA LYS A 7 -12.82 -19.49 25.31
C LYS A 7 -13.80 -18.31 25.31
N GLN A 8 -13.63 -17.36 26.24
CA GLN A 8 -14.35 -16.09 26.29
C GLN A 8 -13.84 -15.07 25.25
N LYS A 9 -12.52 -15.00 25.00
CA LYS A 9 -11.96 -14.21 23.87
C LYS A 9 -12.38 -14.71 22.50
N LYS A 10 -12.57 -16.03 22.32
CA LYS A 10 -13.11 -16.62 21.08
C LYS A 10 -14.56 -16.21 20.79
N LEU A 11 -15.30 -15.69 21.76
CA LEU A 11 -16.70 -15.26 21.59
C LEU A 11 -16.85 -13.80 21.12
N SER A 12 -15.77 -13.00 21.05
CA SER A 12 -15.85 -11.59 20.65
C SER A 12 -15.54 -11.33 19.18
N ALA A 13 -15.03 -12.32 18.45
CA ALA A 13 -14.69 -12.21 17.03
C ALA A 13 -15.76 -12.91 16.17
N PRO A 14 -16.25 -12.29 15.07
CA PRO A 14 -17.18 -12.93 14.17
C PRO A 14 -16.62 -14.23 13.60
N PHE A 15 -17.44 -15.29 13.55
CA PHE A 15 -17.09 -16.52 12.86
C PHE A 15 -17.03 -16.27 11.35
N VAL A 16 -15.94 -16.68 10.70
CA VAL A 16 -15.70 -16.48 9.26
C VAL A 16 -15.96 -17.76 8.48
N GLY A 17 -15.59 -18.91 9.05
CA GLY A 17 -15.75 -20.20 8.39
C GLY A 17 -14.87 -21.30 9.00
N ARG A 18 -14.77 -22.44 8.33
CA ARG A 18 -13.88 -23.55 8.72
C ARG A 18 -12.78 -23.73 7.68
N ARG A 19 -11.56 -23.97 8.15
CA ARG A 19 -10.38 -24.15 7.28
C ARG A 19 -10.54 -25.43 6.43
N GLY A 20 -10.53 -25.30 5.11
CA GLY A 20 -10.59 -26.46 4.20
C GLY A 20 -11.94 -26.72 3.52
N GLY A 21 -12.92 -25.81 3.63
CA GLY A 21 -14.12 -25.78 2.77
C GLY A 21 -15.20 -26.84 3.06
N MET A 22 -14.84 -27.99 3.64
CA MET A 22 -15.78 -29.06 4.03
C MET A 22 -15.73 -29.26 5.54
N GLY A 23 -16.84 -28.94 6.22
CA GLY A 23 -17.32 -29.50 7.50
C GLY A 23 -16.40 -29.53 8.73
N ASP A 24 -15.24 -30.15 8.64
CA ASP A 24 -14.45 -30.65 9.77
C ASP A 24 -13.18 -29.83 10.04
N GLY A 25 -13.02 -28.73 9.32
CA GLY A 25 -11.92 -27.79 9.49
C GLY A 25 -11.94 -27.03 10.82
N ALA A 26 -10.75 -26.62 11.27
CA ALA A 26 -10.64 -25.69 12.41
C ALA A 26 -11.45 -24.41 12.15
N GLU A 27 -12.21 -23.97 13.14
CA GLU A 27 -12.99 -22.74 13.08
C GLU A 27 -12.07 -21.53 12.99
N VAL A 28 -12.35 -20.68 12.01
CA VAL A 28 -11.63 -19.43 11.74
C VAL A 28 -12.55 -18.29 12.14
N TYR A 29 -12.01 -17.41 12.98
CA TYR A 29 -12.68 -16.21 13.47
C TYR A 29 -11.95 -14.98 12.95
N LEU A 30 -12.67 -13.86 12.81
CA LEU A 30 -12.10 -12.57 12.43
C LEU A 30 -11.47 -11.92 13.67
N ASP A 31 -10.45 -12.58 14.23
CA ASP A 31 -9.80 -12.15 15.47
C ASP A 31 -9.15 -10.76 15.34
N ASP A 32 -8.84 -10.36 14.11
CA ASP A 32 -8.19 -9.08 13.79
C ASP A 32 -9.07 -7.86 14.09
N ILE A 33 -10.40 -8.04 14.16
CA ILE A 33 -11.34 -6.94 14.45
C ILE A 33 -11.12 -6.31 15.83
N ASN A 34 -10.57 -7.09 16.77
CA ASN A 34 -10.36 -6.68 18.16
C ASN A 34 -8.87 -6.42 18.46
N LYS A 35 -7.98 -6.50 17.46
CA LYS A 35 -6.54 -6.29 17.68
C LYS A 35 -6.21 -4.80 17.79
N PRO A 36 -5.23 -4.44 18.64
CA PRO A 36 -4.74 -3.07 18.66
C PRO A 36 -4.19 -2.72 17.28
N ARG A 37 -4.71 -1.63 16.72
CA ARG A 37 -4.33 -1.07 15.43
C ARG A 37 -2.92 -0.49 15.53
N GLN A 38 -2.00 -0.99 14.70
CA GLN A 38 -0.59 -0.58 14.65
C GLN A 38 -0.20 -0.10 13.25
N GLU A 39 -1.04 0.69 12.61
CA GLU A 39 -0.77 1.23 11.28
C GLU A 39 0.10 2.49 11.35
N TYR A 40 0.19 3.17 12.51
CA TYR A 40 0.93 4.42 12.70
C TYR A 40 1.75 4.39 14.01
N TYR A 41 2.62 5.38 14.26
CA TYR A 41 3.43 5.47 15.49
C TYR A 41 2.94 6.53 16.46
N PHE A 42 2.51 7.69 15.96
CA PHE A 42 1.98 8.77 16.80
C PHE A 42 0.76 9.44 16.15
N LYS A 43 -0.13 9.99 16.98
CA LYS A 43 -1.31 10.70 16.47
C LYS A 43 -0.96 12.15 16.08
N PRO A 44 -1.61 12.71 15.05
CA PRO A 44 -1.50 14.14 14.74
C PRO A 44 -1.97 15.02 15.91
N PRO A 45 -1.65 16.32 15.93
CA PRO A 45 -2.27 17.27 16.85
C PRO A 45 -3.80 17.27 16.73
N ALA A 46 -4.51 17.60 17.81
CA ALA A 46 -5.96 17.49 17.87
C ALA A 46 -6.70 18.27 16.78
N PHE A 47 -6.17 19.41 16.33
CA PHE A 47 -6.77 20.18 15.24
C PHE A 47 -6.69 19.45 13.89
N VAL A 48 -5.58 18.75 13.63
CA VAL A 48 -5.39 17.93 12.43
C VAL A 48 -6.31 16.71 12.47
N GLN A 49 -6.42 16.05 13.63
CA GLN A 49 -7.32 14.90 13.78
C GLN A 49 -8.78 15.29 13.46
N ARG A 50 -9.27 16.40 14.03
CA ARG A 50 -10.63 16.92 13.75
C ARG A 50 -10.82 17.29 12.27
N PHE A 51 -9.80 17.82 11.63
CA PHE A 51 -9.84 18.14 10.21
C PHE A 51 -9.93 16.86 9.36
N LEU A 52 -9.11 15.85 9.66
CA LEU A 52 -9.11 14.55 8.96
C LEU A 52 -10.45 13.84 9.15
N GLU A 53 -11.00 13.81 10.37
CA GLU A 53 -12.29 13.18 10.68
C GLU A 53 -13.43 13.73 9.80
N ARG A 54 -13.48 15.05 9.62
CA ARG A 54 -14.48 15.71 8.77
C ARG A 54 -14.26 15.41 7.29
N SER A 55 -13.01 15.24 6.89
CA SER A 55 -12.57 15.06 5.50
C SER A 55 -12.67 13.61 5.01
N LEU A 56 -12.55 12.63 5.90
CA LEU A 56 -12.59 11.20 5.57
C LEU A 56 -13.96 10.76 5.10
N HIS A 57 -14.00 9.87 4.11
CA HIS A 57 -15.24 9.23 3.66
C HIS A 57 -15.81 8.29 4.73
N ASP A 58 -14.96 7.64 5.52
CA ASP A 58 -15.31 6.76 6.61
C ASP A 58 -14.33 6.99 7.77
N VAL A 59 -14.86 7.24 8.97
CA VAL A 59 -14.04 7.53 10.15
C VAL A 59 -13.20 6.33 10.59
N ARG A 60 -13.57 5.10 10.19
CA ARG A 60 -12.79 3.88 10.43
C ARG A 60 -11.49 3.82 9.62
N ASP A 61 -11.33 4.71 8.66
CA ASP A 61 -10.10 4.81 7.85
C ASP A 61 -9.10 5.82 8.46
N MET A 62 -9.35 6.30 9.69
CA MET A 62 -8.54 7.30 10.38
C MET A 62 -7.09 6.85 10.58
N GLU A 63 -6.88 5.57 10.84
CA GLU A 63 -5.57 4.96 11.03
C GLU A 63 -4.69 5.11 9.78
N ILE A 64 -5.28 5.03 8.59
CA ILE A 64 -4.59 5.28 7.32
C ILE A 64 -4.19 6.75 7.21
N ALA A 65 -5.09 7.66 7.55
CA ALA A 65 -4.79 9.09 7.53
C ALA A 65 -3.69 9.48 8.54
N TRP A 66 -3.67 8.85 9.70
CA TRP A 66 -2.60 9.03 10.68
C TRP A 66 -1.27 8.43 10.21
N LEU A 67 -1.26 7.26 9.56
CA LEU A 67 -0.05 6.73 8.93
C LEU A 67 0.51 7.72 7.89
N TYR A 68 -0.35 8.27 7.02
CA TYR A 68 0.07 9.28 6.06
C TYR A 68 0.63 10.53 6.74
N TRP A 69 0.03 10.98 7.84
CA TRP A 69 0.60 12.05 8.65
C TRP A 69 2.00 11.70 9.17
N ASN A 70 2.21 10.49 9.69
CA ASN A 70 3.51 10.04 10.21
C ASN A 70 4.55 10.06 9.09
N ILE A 71 4.23 9.52 7.90
CA ILE A 71 5.13 9.52 6.74
C ILE A 71 5.45 10.96 6.31
N ILE A 72 4.45 11.82 6.11
CA ILE A 72 4.66 13.20 5.66
C ILE A 72 5.46 14.03 6.68
N THR A 73 5.27 13.81 7.98
CA THR A 73 5.96 14.60 9.02
C THR A 73 7.30 14.03 9.47
N THR A 74 7.67 12.82 9.04
CA THR A 74 8.96 12.21 9.38
C THR A 74 9.83 11.96 8.15
N MET A 75 9.31 11.20 7.17
CA MET A 75 10.06 10.74 6.00
C MET A 75 10.41 11.90 5.06
N TYR A 76 9.46 12.80 4.76
CA TYR A 76 9.74 13.92 3.85
C TYR A 76 10.70 14.96 4.45
N PRO A 77 10.55 15.41 5.70
CA PRO A 77 11.54 16.27 6.34
C PRO A 77 12.93 15.62 6.39
N ALA A 78 13.01 14.32 6.67
CA ALA A 78 14.28 13.60 6.64
C ALA A 78 14.88 13.55 5.23
N LEU A 79 14.08 13.31 4.19
CA LEU A 79 14.51 13.36 2.80
C LEU A 79 15.07 14.73 2.45
N ILE A 80 14.33 15.80 2.77
CA ILE A 80 14.77 17.18 2.52
C ILE A 80 16.07 17.47 3.27
N ALA A 81 16.17 17.09 4.55
CA ALA A 81 17.36 17.31 5.36
C ALA A 81 18.61 16.64 4.78
N ILE A 82 18.49 15.43 4.22
CA ILE A 82 19.59 14.71 3.57
C ILE A 82 20.16 15.49 2.38
N TRP A 83 19.29 16.18 1.64
CA TRP A 83 19.69 16.94 0.44
C TRP A 83 20.07 18.39 0.70
N THR A 84 19.79 18.94 1.88
CA THR A 84 19.90 20.39 2.13
C THR A 84 20.74 20.78 3.34
N VAL A 85 20.72 19.99 4.42
CA VAL A 85 21.30 20.37 5.71
C VAL A 85 22.37 19.38 6.18
N LEU A 86 22.15 18.08 5.96
CA LEU A 86 23.06 17.04 6.41
C LEU A 86 24.29 16.90 5.49
N PRO A 87 25.44 16.46 6.02
CA PRO A 87 26.60 16.20 5.20
C PRO A 87 26.34 15.07 4.21
N ALA A 88 26.89 15.19 3.00
CA ALA A 88 26.81 14.14 1.98
C ALA A 88 27.43 12.84 2.53
N SER A 89 26.59 11.82 2.71
CA SER A 89 27.00 10.54 3.27
C SER A 89 26.10 9.41 2.80
N ASN A 90 26.71 8.40 2.17
CA ASN A 90 26.02 7.18 1.79
C ASN A 90 25.47 6.43 3.01
N LEU A 91 26.11 6.53 4.17
CA LEU A 91 25.62 5.91 5.40
C LEU A 91 24.33 6.57 5.88
N ILE A 92 24.23 7.90 5.80
CA ILE A 92 23.01 8.63 6.14
C ILE A 92 21.89 8.26 5.16
N GLY A 93 22.19 8.21 3.85
CA GLY A 93 21.23 7.76 2.84
C GLY A 93 20.75 6.32 3.05
N ALA A 94 21.67 5.41 3.41
CA ALA A 94 21.32 4.02 3.72
C ALA A 94 20.49 3.91 5.01
N ALA A 95 20.84 4.67 6.06
CA ALA A 95 20.08 4.70 7.30
C ALA A 95 18.66 5.23 7.08
N TYR A 96 18.50 6.26 6.23
CA TYR A 96 17.20 6.75 5.78
C TYR A 96 16.42 5.64 5.05
N LEU A 97 17.01 5.06 4.01
CA LEU A 97 16.35 4.05 3.18
C LEU A 97 15.90 2.87 4.06
N VAL A 98 16.80 2.25 4.80
CA VAL A 98 16.51 1.07 5.63
C VAL A 98 15.54 1.43 6.75
N GLY A 99 15.79 2.54 7.46
CA GLY A 99 14.95 2.96 8.59
C GLY A 99 13.50 3.19 8.17
N PHE A 100 13.24 3.98 7.14
CA PHE A 100 11.88 4.27 6.70
C PHE A 100 11.20 3.07 6.03
N ASN A 101 11.94 2.19 5.36
CA ASN A 101 11.38 0.94 4.85
C ASN A 101 10.93 0.01 5.98
N VAL A 102 11.76 -0.20 7.00
CA VAL A 102 11.40 -1.01 8.18
C VAL A 102 10.21 -0.42 8.94
N LEU A 103 10.17 0.90 9.09
CA LEU A 103 9.12 1.58 9.85
C LEU A 103 7.77 1.60 9.11
N TYR A 104 7.77 1.85 7.80
CA TYR A 104 6.53 2.19 7.08
C TYR A 104 6.20 1.35 5.86
N MET A 105 7.14 0.67 5.20
CA MET A 105 6.88 0.10 3.86
C MET A 105 5.67 -0.85 3.85
N GLN A 106 5.63 -1.82 4.76
CA GLN A 106 4.53 -2.79 4.83
C GLN A 106 3.17 -2.10 5.06
N ARG A 107 3.14 -1.17 6.03
CA ARG A 107 1.92 -0.43 6.42
C ARG A 107 1.45 0.48 5.29
N PHE A 108 2.39 1.12 4.61
CA PHE A 108 2.14 2.00 3.47
C PHE A 108 1.58 1.23 2.28
N ILE A 109 2.17 0.09 1.90
CA ILE A 109 1.66 -0.72 0.78
C ILE A 109 0.22 -1.15 1.03
N LEU A 110 -0.12 -1.55 2.26
CA LEU A 110 -1.49 -1.94 2.61
C LEU A 110 -2.46 -0.74 2.58
N ALA A 111 -2.04 0.41 3.11
CA ALA A 111 -2.81 1.66 3.05
C ALA A 111 -3.05 2.12 1.60
N MET A 112 -2.01 2.08 0.77
CA MET A 112 -2.06 2.39 -0.66
C MET A 112 -3.02 1.44 -1.37
N HIS A 113 -2.88 0.13 -1.18
CA HIS A 113 -3.78 -0.88 -1.72
C HIS A 113 -5.24 -0.57 -1.44
N TYR A 114 -5.57 -0.32 -0.16
CA TYR A 114 -6.94 0.02 0.23
C TYR A 114 -7.42 1.31 -0.43
N SER A 115 -6.60 2.37 -0.39
CA SER A 115 -6.98 3.68 -0.94
C SER A 115 -7.09 3.73 -2.47
N THR A 116 -6.50 2.77 -3.18
CA THR A 116 -6.73 2.59 -4.63
C THR A 116 -8.06 1.91 -4.94
N HIS A 117 -8.61 1.14 -4.01
CA HIS A 117 -9.92 0.49 -4.16
C HIS A 117 -11.07 1.35 -3.65
N LYS A 118 -10.81 2.19 -2.65
CA LYS A 118 -11.81 3.08 -2.06
C LYS A 118 -11.22 4.47 -1.83
N ARG A 119 -12.00 5.51 -2.15
CA ARG A 119 -11.63 6.90 -1.85
C ARG A 119 -11.52 7.08 -0.33
N LEU A 120 -10.36 7.55 0.12
CA LEU A 120 -10.11 7.82 1.53
C LEU A 120 -10.81 9.11 1.98
N PHE A 121 -10.75 10.16 1.15
CA PHE A 121 -11.34 11.47 1.44
C PHE A 121 -12.55 11.79 0.57
N LYS A 122 -13.53 12.49 1.14
CA LYS A 122 -14.73 13.00 0.45
C LYS A 122 -14.35 13.95 -0.68
N LYS A 123 -15.19 14.09 -1.70
CA LYS A 123 -14.91 14.97 -2.86
C LYS A 123 -14.75 16.44 -2.47
N GLU A 124 -15.47 16.88 -1.45
CA GLU A 124 -15.51 18.26 -0.96
C GLU A 124 -14.36 18.56 0.03
N ALA A 125 -13.61 17.53 0.44
CA ALA A 125 -12.50 17.69 1.36
C ALA A 125 -11.34 18.50 0.74
N PHE A 126 -10.43 18.98 1.59
CA PHE A 126 -9.22 19.70 1.17
C PHE A 126 -9.49 20.88 0.22
N PHE A 127 -10.54 21.66 0.48
CA PHE A 127 -10.88 22.86 -0.29
C PHE A 127 -11.05 22.57 -1.80
N GLY A 128 -11.60 21.40 -2.15
CA GLY A 128 -11.81 20.98 -3.54
C GLY A 128 -10.63 20.24 -4.18
N LEU A 129 -9.53 20.00 -3.46
CA LEU A 129 -8.36 19.28 -3.96
C LEU A 129 -8.41 17.77 -3.67
N ALA A 130 -9.55 17.24 -3.25
CA ALA A 130 -9.68 15.86 -2.80
C ALA A 130 -9.27 14.81 -3.85
N ASP A 131 -9.46 15.05 -5.15
CA ASP A 131 -9.04 14.10 -6.19
C ASP A 131 -7.51 13.94 -6.23
N TYR A 132 -6.76 15.04 -6.09
CA TYR A 132 -5.31 15.02 -5.99
C TYR A 132 -4.84 14.35 -4.70
N VAL A 133 -5.49 14.67 -3.57
CA VAL A 133 -5.16 14.07 -2.27
C VAL A 133 -5.53 12.59 -2.23
N ASN A 134 -6.56 12.12 -2.92
CA ASN A 134 -6.81 10.67 -2.98
C ASN A 134 -5.75 9.92 -3.82
N ARG A 135 -5.01 10.61 -4.69
CA ARG A 135 -3.94 10.05 -5.53
C ARG A 135 -2.52 10.31 -5.01
N PHE A 136 -2.34 11.12 -3.96
CA PHE A 136 -0.98 11.50 -3.53
C PHE A 136 -0.14 10.29 -3.10
N ASN A 137 -0.75 9.20 -2.60
CA ASN A 137 0.01 8.02 -2.20
C ASN A 137 0.68 7.33 -3.40
N ILE A 138 0.00 7.14 -4.53
CA ILE A 138 0.54 6.50 -5.74
C ILE A 138 1.41 7.43 -6.59
N VAL A 139 1.25 8.75 -6.44
CA VAL A 139 2.03 9.74 -7.22
C VAL A 139 3.25 10.23 -6.45
N LEU A 140 3.11 10.55 -5.16
CA LEU A 140 4.15 11.23 -4.38
C LEU A 140 4.85 10.28 -3.39
N VAL A 141 4.08 9.50 -2.61
CA VAL A 141 4.66 8.67 -1.54
C VAL A 141 5.30 7.40 -2.06
N ALA A 142 4.65 6.71 -2.99
CA ALA A 142 5.13 5.47 -3.59
C ALA A 142 6.57 5.58 -4.14
N PRO A 143 6.94 6.65 -4.89
CA PRO A 143 8.31 6.82 -5.38
C PRO A 143 9.38 6.83 -4.29
N VAL A 144 9.08 7.39 -3.11
CA VAL A 144 10.03 7.43 -1.99
C VAL A 144 10.26 6.04 -1.38
N PHE A 145 9.35 5.09 -1.63
CA PHE A 145 9.51 3.66 -1.33
C PHE A 145 10.03 2.84 -2.51
N GLY A 146 10.42 3.47 -3.63
CA GLY A 146 10.93 2.78 -4.81
C GLY A 146 9.85 2.21 -5.74
N ILE A 147 8.59 2.60 -5.56
CA ILE A 147 7.47 2.24 -6.44
C ILE A 147 7.21 3.44 -7.38
N PRO A 148 7.46 3.36 -8.69
CA PRO A 148 7.34 4.54 -9.57
C PRO A 148 5.92 5.10 -9.61
N CYS A 149 5.81 6.39 -9.93
CA CYS A 149 4.54 7.11 -10.00
C CYS A 149 3.51 6.31 -10.80
N ASN A 150 2.30 6.17 -10.25
CA ASN A 150 1.14 5.55 -10.91
C ASN A 150 1.29 4.08 -11.34
N THR A 151 2.48 3.47 -11.21
CA THR A 151 2.72 2.07 -11.60
C THR A 151 1.94 1.10 -10.75
N TYR A 152 1.79 1.39 -9.45
CA TYR A 152 0.95 0.58 -8.57
C TYR A 152 -0.49 0.52 -9.06
N TRP A 153 -1.08 1.66 -9.45
CA TRP A 153 -2.44 1.70 -10.00
C TRP A 153 -2.54 0.91 -11.31
N LEU A 154 -1.60 1.15 -12.23
CA LEU A 154 -1.57 0.48 -13.52
C LEU A 154 -1.42 -1.04 -13.39
N HIS A 155 -0.58 -1.50 -12.46
CA HIS A 155 -0.40 -2.92 -12.22
C HIS A 155 -1.57 -3.52 -11.43
N HIS A 156 -1.86 -2.99 -10.25
CA HIS A 156 -2.80 -3.61 -9.30
C HIS A 156 -4.27 -3.46 -9.71
N VAL A 157 -4.70 -2.25 -10.10
CA VAL A 157 -6.10 -2.02 -10.44
C VAL A 157 -6.35 -2.40 -11.89
N VAL A 158 -5.52 -1.88 -12.80
CA VAL A 158 -5.81 -1.98 -14.23
C VAL A 158 -5.40 -3.33 -14.81
N MET A 159 -4.15 -3.75 -14.62
CA MET A 159 -3.69 -5.04 -15.14
C MET A 159 -4.27 -6.21 -14.31
N HIS A 160 -4.24 -6.11 -12.98
CA HIS A 160 -4.62 -7.24 -12.15
C HIS A 160 -6.14 -7.40 -12.00
N HIS A 161 -6.87 -6.34 -11.61
CA HIS A 161 -8.32 -6.43 -11.44
C HIS A 161 -9.12 -6.26 -12.73
N VAL A 162 -8.83 -5.25 -13.56
CA VAL A 162 -9.64 -4.97 -14.77
C VAL A 162 -9.32 -5.93 -15.91
N ASP A 163 -8.04 -6.19 -16.18
CA ASP A 163 -7.61 -7.16 -17.21
C ASP A 163 -7.58 -8.62 -16.67
N ASN A 164 -7.99 -8.85 -15.41
CA ASN A 164 -8.22 -10.17 -14.80
C ASN A 164 -7.00 -11.11 -14.82
N ASN A 165 -5.80 -10.60 -14.51
CA ASN A 165 -4.54 -11.37 -14.47
C ASN A 165 -4.34 -12.27 -15.69
N GLU A 166 -4.66 -11.77 -16.88
CA GLU A 166 -4.61 -12.61 -18.07
C GLU A 166 -3.19 -13.18 -18.25
N TRP A 167 -3.11 -14.51 -18.29
CA TRP A 167 -1.88 -15.22 -18.56
C TRP A 167 -1.26 -14.68 -19.85
N ASN A 168 0.06 -14.49 -19.90
CA ASN A 168 0.83 -13.83 -20.96
C ASN A 168 0.73 -12.29 -21.10
N LYS A 169 -0.15 -11.61 -20.37
CA LYS A 169 -0.25 -10.12 -20.38
C LYS A 169 0.06 -9.48 -19.03
N ASP A 170 -0.13 -10.24 -17.95
CA ASP A 170 0.17 -9.79 -16.60
C ASP A 170 1.63 -10.01 -16.22
N LEU A 171 2.28 -8.96 -15.71
CA LEU A 171 3.66 -8.97 -15.23
C LEU A 171 3.84 -9.75 -13.93
N SER A 172 2.78 -9.91 -13.15
CA SER A 172 2.77 -10.70 -11.92
C SER A 172 2.47 -12.19 -12.15
N ALA A 173 2.13 -12.60 -13.38
CA ALA A 173 1.80 -13.99 -13.69
C ALA A 173 3.00 -14.93 -13.45
N THR A 174 2.77 -15.97 -12.64
CA THR A 174 3.79 -16.96 -12.28
C THR A 174 3.69 -18.26 -13.06
N GLU A 175 2.71 -18.39 -13.96
CA GLU A 175 2.39 -19.66 -14.66
C GLU A 175 3.52 -20.19 -15.54
N ALA A 176 4.37 -19.31 -16.08
CA ALA A 176 5.54 -19.69 -16.87
C ALA A 176 6.74 -20.14 -16.01
N TYR A 177 6.66 -20.05 -14.68
CA TYR A 177 7.76 -20.32 -13.77
C TYR A 177 7.55 -21.61 -12.97
N GLN A 178 8.61 -22.40 -12.82
CA GLN A 178 8.66 -23.53 -11.90
C GLN A 178 8.82 -22.99 -10.47
N ARG A 179 7.84 -23.27 -9.60
CA ARG A 179 7.77 -22.69 -8.25
C ARG A 179 8.82 -23.23 -7.29
N ASP A 180 9.36 -24.40 -7.58
CA ASP A 180 10.42 -25.09 -6.85
C ASP A 180 11.83 -24.77 -7.37
N ASN A 181 11.94 -23.95 -8.42
CA ASN A 181 13.21 -23.59 -9.03
C ASN A 181 13.65 -22.18 -8.61
N PHE A 182 14.76 -22.09 -7.87
CA PHE A 182 15.30 -20.82 -7.37
C PHE A 182 15.69 -19.84 -8.48
N LEU A 183 16.21 -20.32 -9.62
CA LEU A 183 16.54 -19.44 -10.74
C LEU A 183 15.28 -18.85 -11.37
N HIS A 184 14.20 -19.63 -11.47
CA HIS A 184 12.91 -19.11 -11.94
C HIS A 184 12.36 -18.06 -10.99
N TRP A 185 12.46 -18.27 -9.67
CA TRP A 185 12.13 -17.25 -8.68
C TRP A 185 12.96 -15.97 -8.87
N MET A 186 14.28 -16.09 -9.06
CA MET A 186 15.17 -14.94 -9.24
C MET A 186 14.84 -14.17 -10.52
N VAL A 187 14.59 -14.85 -11.63
CA VAL A 187 14.19 -14.22 -12.90
C VAL A 187 12.85 -13.50 -12.74
N TYR A 188 11.86 -14.13 -12.12
CA TYR A 188 10.58 -13.50 -11.81
C TYR A 188 10.78 -12.26 -10.93
N TRP A 189 11.57 -12.37 -9.86
CA TRP A 189 11.83 -11.27 -8.94
C TRP A 189 12.52 -10.09 -9.63
N VAL A 190 13.57 -10.31 -10.43
CA VAL A 190 14.26 -9.22 -11.17
C VAL A 190 13.31 -8.58 -12.18
N ARG A 191 12.55 -9.39 -12.94
CA ARG A 191 11.57 -8.88 -13.90
C ARG A 191 10.50 -8.03 -13.21
N PHE A 192 9.99 -8.48 -12.08
CA PHE A 192 8.96 -7.75 -11.35
C PHE A 192 9.51 -6.48 -10.68
N MET A 193 10.71 -6.54 -10.07
CA MET A 193 11.28 -5.39 -9.36
C MET A 193 11.84 -4.31 -10.29
N ALA A 194 12.59 -4.72 -11.33
CA ALA A 194 13.25 -3.79 -12.25
C ALA A 194 12.49 -3.69 -13.59
N GLY A 195 12.06 -4.82 -14.15
CA GLY A 195 11.34 -4.84 -15.43
C GLY A 195 10.02 -4.08 -15.42
N SER A 196 9.32 -4.01 -14.27
CA SER A 196 8.09 -3.22 -14.13
C SER A 196 8.25 -1.73 -14.47
N TRP A 197 9.46 -1.16 -14.33
CA TRP A 197 9.73 0.23 -14.71
C TRP A 197 9.62 0.47 -16.23
N VAL A 198 9.77 -0.58 -17.04
CA VAL A 198 9.73 -0.52 -18.50
C VAL A 198 8.49 -1.21 -19.05
N GLU A 199 8.19 -2.41 -18.56
CA GLU A 199 7.11 -3.24 -19.07
C GLU A 199 5.73 -2.64 -18.78
N LEU A 200 5.52 -1.98 -17.61
CA LEU A 200 4.23 -1.35 -17.30
C LEU A 200 3.94 -0.13 -18.20
N PRO A 201 4.83 0.89 -18.33
CA PRO A 201 4.61 1.97 -19.28
C PRO A 201 4.42 1.45 -20.71
N TYR A 202 5.26 0.49 -21.15
CA TYR A 202 5.12 -0.11 -22.48
C TYR A 202 3.76 -0.79 -22.68
N TYR A 203 3.27 -1.52 -21.67
CA TYR A 203 1.94 -2.11 -21.67
C TYR A 203 0.85 -1.03 -21.83
N ALA A 204 0.91 0.07 -21.06
CA ALA A 204 -0.05 1.17 -21.18
C ALA A 204 -0.02 1.81 -22.59
N PHE A 205 1.18 2.03 -23.14
CA PHE A 205 1.39 2.52 -24.50
C PHE A 205 0.77 1.58 -25.53
N LYS A 206 1.07 0.28 -25.47
CA LYS A 206 0.56 -0.74 -26.41
C LYS A 206 -0.97 -0.87 -26.35
N ARG A 207 -1.55 -0.68 -25.16
CA ARG A 207 -3.01 -0.67 -24.94
C ARG A 207 -3.67 0.68 -25.27
N ARG A 208 -2.91 1.67 -25.78
CA ARG A 208 -3.37 3.03 -26.08
C ARG A 208 -3.98 3.76 -24.87
N ARG A 209 -3.51 3.44 -23.67
CA ARG A 209 -3.90 4.07 -22.40
C ARG A 209 -2.93 5.22 -22.11
N TRP A 210 -2.99 6.28 -22.93
CA TRP A 210 -1.99 7.35 -22.95
C TRP A 210 -1.83 8.10 -21.63
N ASP A 211 -2.94 8.33 -20.92
CA ASP A 211 -2.91 8.98 -19.59
C ASP A 211 -2.13 8.14 -18.57
N LEU A 212 -2.32 6.81 -18.60
CA LEU A 212 -1.60 5.90 -17.71
C LEU A 212 -0.14 5.76 -18.11
N PHE A 213 0.17 5.80 -19.40
CA PHE A 213 1.54 5.84 -19.90
C PHE A 213 2.25 7.11 -19.42
N ALA A 214 1.65 8.29 -19.56
CA ALA A 214 2.19 9.55 -19.06
C ALA A 214 2.41 9.50 -17.54
N GLY A 215 1.42 9.03 -16.78
CA GLY A 215 1.54 8.90 -15.32
C GLY A 215 2.68 8.01 -14.87
N CYS A 216 2.98 6.93 -15.61
CA CYS A 216 4.09 6.03 -15.27
C CYS A 216 5.45 6.50 -15.80
N ALA A 217 5.49 7.13 -16.97
CA ALA A 217 6.75 7.50 -17.63
C ALA A 217 7.32 8.84 -17.12
N VAL A 218 6.45 9.80 -16.81
CA VAL A 218 6.84 11.18 -16.49
C VAL A 218 6.18 11.69 -15.21
N GLY A 219 5.38 10.88 -14.52
CA GLY A 219 4.75 11.24 -13.25
C GLY A 219 3.64 12.29 -13.37
N MET A 220 3.04 12.45 -14.57
CA MET A 220 1.98 13.42 -14.88
C MET A 220 0.60 12.79 -14.98
#